data_AF-A0A1B2HRG1-F1
#
_entry.id   AF-A0A1B2HRG1-F1
#
_cell.length_a   1.000
_cell.length_b   1.000
_cell.length_c   1.000
_cell.angle_alpha   90.00
_cell.angle_beta   90.00
_cell.angle_gamma   90.00
#
_symmetry.space_group_name_H-M   'P 1'
#
loop_
_entity.id
_entity.type
_entity.pdbx_description
1 polymer ?
#
loop_
_entity_poly.entity_id
_entity_poly.type
_entity_poly.pdbx_seq_one_letter_code
_entity_poly.pdbx_strand_id
1 'polypeptide(L)'
;MSITAAVTSAALLATLSAPLPATGPVEPDAASAGCTTTHCLEIERTGTDYTTWAWFTQDIALGYFRLTGPNLNVTTPVKRWRAGEETQHYTRPGRGQVCAEPWTYHSGRWHSHGMSCVRL
;
A
#
# COMPACT_ATOMS: atom_id res chain seq x y z
N MET A 1 83.36 1.78 -0.67
CA MET A 1 83.03 0.62 0.19
C MET A 1 81.55 0.69 0.55
N SER A 2 80.87 -0.46 0.54
CA SER A 2 79.50 -0.72 1.03
C SER A 2 78.36 -0.27 0.09
N ILE A 3 77.72 -1.11 -0.74
CA ILE A 3 76.85 -2.33 -0.59
C ILE A 3 75.36 -1.99 -0.77
N THR A 4 74.85 -2.39 -1.94
CA THR A 4 73.59 -3.10 -2.28
C THR A 4 72.40 -3.10 -1.30
N ALA A 5 71.19 -2.79 -1.79
CA ALA A 5 70.06 -3.73 -1.87
C ALA A 5 68.81 -3.07 -2.51
N ALA A 6 68.31 -3.69 -3.58
CA ALA A 6 67.01 -3.42 -4.20
C ALA A 6 65.95 -4.36 -3.59
N VAL A 7 64.75 -3.86 -3.34
CA VAL A 7 63.57 -4.70 -3.08
C VAL A 7 62.42 -4.20 -3.95
N THR A 8 62.15 -4.94 -5.01
CA THR A 8 60.96 -4.83 -5.85
C THR A 8 59.85 -5.67 -5.24
N SER A 9 58.74 -5.04 -4.86
CA SER A 9 57.51 -5.73 -4.48
C SER A 9 56.44 -5.48 -5.55
N ALA A 10 56.21 -6.49 -6.39
CA ALA A 10 55.08 -6.52 -7.32
C ALA A 10 53.84 -7.00 -6.56
N ALA A 11 52.86 -6.12 -6.38
CA ALA A 11 51.56 -6.47 -5.83
C ALA A 11 50.65 -6.99 -6.95
N LEU A 12 50.33 -8.29 -6.91
CA LEU A 12 49.27 -8.88 -7.74
C LEU A 12 47.90 -8.40 -7.21
N LEU A 13 47.23 -7.55 -7.97
CA LEU A 13 45.83 -7.17 -7.75
C LEU A 13 44.92 -8.30 -8.26
N ALA A 14 44.43 -9.13 -7.33
CA ALA A 14 43.36 -10.07 -7.61
C ALA A 14 42.03 -9.30 -7.77
N THR A 15 41.49 -9.26 -8.98
CA THR A 15 40.15 -8.77 -9.27
C THR A 15 39.11 -9.73 -8.69
N LEU A 16 38.43 -9.32 -7.62
CA LEU A 16 37.24 -10.00 -7.11
C LEU A 16 36.05 -9.67 -8.02
N SER A 17 35.62 -10.65 -8.82
CA SER A 17 34.31 -10.63 -9.49
C SER A 17 33.23 -10.95 -8.45
N ALA A 18 32.51 -9.92 -7.99
CA ALA A 18 31.36 -10.09 -7.11
C ALA A 18 30.18 -10.68 -7.91
N PRO A 19 29.48 -11.73 -7.41
CA PRO A 19 28.27 -12.23 -8.04
C PRO A 19 27.14 -11.19 -7.94
N LEU A 20 26.45 -10.94 -9.05
CA LEU A 20 25.22 -10.15 -9.04
C LEU A 20 24.18 -10.84 -8.14
N PRO A 21 23.42 -10.10 -7.31
CA PRO A 21 22.34 -10.68 -6.55
C PRO A 21 21.30 -11.24 -7.52
N ALA A 22 21.02 -12.54 -7.40
CA ALA A 22 19.92 -13.18 -8.09
C ALA A 22 18.60 -12.53 -7.64
N THR A 23 17.91 -11.87 -8.56
CA THR A 23 16.55 -11.40 -8.35
C THR A 23 15.67 -12.63 -8.14
N GLY A 24 15.33 -12.90 -6.87
CA GLY A 24 14.41 -13.96 -6.51
C GLY A 24 13.03 -13.75 -7.14
N PRO A 25 12.14 -14.76 -7.08
CA PRO A 25 10.76 -14.62 -7.52
C PRO A 25 10.13 -13.42 -6.81
N VAL A 26 9.50 -12.52 -7.57
CA VAL A 26 8.70 -11.42 -7.02
C VAL A 26 7.60 -12.07 -6.19
N GLU A 27 7.72 -11.95 -4.87
CA GLU A 27 6.69 -12.38 -3.92
C GLU A 27 5.38 -11.71 -4.34
N PRO A 28 4.26 -12.43 -4.47
CA PRO A 28 2.99 -11.82 -4.82
C PRO A 28 2.71 -10.72 -3.81
N ASP A 29 2.62 -9.50 -4.33
CA ASP A 29 2.35 -8.27 -3.60
C ASP A 29 1.26 -8.51 -2.55
N ALA A 30 1.64 -8.50 -1.26
CA ALA A 30 0.76 -8.91 -0.18
C ALA A 30 -0.46 -8.00 -0.08
N ALA A 31 -1.66 -8.58 -0.18
CA ALA A 31 -2.90 -7.90 0.19
C ALA A 31 -2.79 -7.41 1.63
N SER A 32 -3.12 -6.14 1.85
CA SER A 32 -3.06 -5.53 3.18
C SER A 32 -4.43 -4.93 3.51
N ALA A 33 -4.94 -5.22 4.70
CA ALA A 33 -6.25 -4.76 5.16
C ALA A 33 -6.15 -3.92 6.43
N GLY A 34 -6.98 -2.88 6.50
CA GLY A 34 -7.19 -2.03 7.67
C GLY A 34 -8.67 -2.04 8.03
N CYS A 35 -9.01 -2.69 9.15
CA CYS A 35 -10.39 -2.82 9.61
C CYS A 35 -10.62 -2.07 10.93
N THR A 36 -11.81 -1.51 11.04
CA THR A 36 -12.41 -1.01 12.28
C THR A 36 -13.65 -1.83 12.59
N THR A 37 -14.36 -1.51 13.67
CA THR A 37 -15.65 -2.13 13.99
C THR A 37 -16.73 -1.83 12.96
N THR A 38 -16.61 -0.75 12.16
CA THR A 38 -17.67 -0.26 11.26
C THR A 38 -17.38 -0.49 9.79
N HIS A 39 -16.10 -0.50 9.41
CA HIS A 39 -15.68 -0.62 8.02
C HIS A 39 -14.31 -1.28 7.91
N CYS A 40 -14.04 -1.83 6.73
CA CYS A 40 -12.74 -2.32 6.32
C CYS A 40 -12.30 -1.63 5.03
N LEU A 41 -10.99 -1.50 4.88
CA LEU A 41 -10.29 -1.04 3.69
C LEU A 41 -9.29 -2.13 3.31
N GLU A 42 -9.25 -2.47 2.04
CA GLU A 42 -8.27 -3.40 1.49
C GLU A 42 -7.48 -2.75 0.36
N ILE A 43 -6.21 -3.16 0.27
CA ILE A 43 -5.33 -2.85 -0.83
C ILE A 43 -4.70 -4.14 -1.36
N GLU A 44 -4.60 -4.22 -2.67
CA GLU A 44 -3.76 -5.17 -3.38
C GLU A 44 -2.72 -4.38 -4.17
N ARG A 45 -1.46 -4.78 -4.09
CA ARG A 45 -0.43 -4.20 -4.97
C ARG A 45 -0.26 -5.07 -6.22
N THR A 46 0.06 -4.41 -7.32
CA THR A 46 0.43 -5.06 -8.56
C THR A 46 1.55 -4.25 -9.20
N GLY A 47 2.80 -4.56 -8.84
CA GLY A 47 3.97 -3.85 -9.36
C GLY A 47 4.08 -2.43 -8.81
N THR A 48 3.87 -1.41 -9.66
CA THR A 48 3.87 0.01 -9.23
C THR A 48 2.50 0.54 -8.87
N ASP A 49 1.46 -0.25 -9.15
CA ASP A 49 0.08 0.12 -8.97
C ASP A 49 -0.49 -0.53 -7.72
N TYR A 50 -1.57 0.06 -7.21
CA TYR A 50 -2.38 -0.53 -6.15
C TYR A 50 -3.84 -0.47 -6.55
N THR A 51 -4.60 -1.48 -6.16
CA THR A 51 -6.06 -1.53 -6.23
C THR A 51 -6.60 -1.44 -4.82
N THR A 52 -7.64 -0.63 -4.61
CA THR A 52 -8.26 -0.49 -3.29
C THR A 52 -9.78 -0.47 -3.34
N TRP A 53 -10.40 -1.01 -2.30
CA TRP A 53 -11.84 -0.99 -2.06
C TRP A 53 -12.13 -1.00 -0.56
N ALA A 54 -13.34 -0.62 -0.20
CA ALA A 54 -13.81 -0.62 1.19
C ALA A 54 -15.20 -1.23 1.28
N TRP A 55 -15.60 -1.62 2.50
CA TRP A 55 -16.96 -2.07 2.78
C TRP A 55 -17.34 -1.78 4.22
N PHE A 56 -18.64 -1.71 4.50
CA PHE A 56 -19.17 -1.64 5.85
C PHE A 56 -19.25 -3.05 6.46
N THR A 57 -18.98 -3.18 7.74
CA THR A 57 -19.09 -4.46 8.48
C THR A 57 -20.52 -4.81 8.87
N GLN A 58 -21.46 -3.87 8.71
CA GLN A 58 -22.87 -3.99 9.04
C GLN A 58 -23.76 -3.30 8.00
N ASP A 59 -25.05 -3.62 7.98
CA ASP A 59 -26.01 -2.98 7.07
C ASP A 59 -26.20 -1.49 7.37
N ILE A 60 -26.06 -0.64 6.35
CA ILE A 60 -26.22 0.81 6.45
C ILE A 60 -27.39 1.26 5.57
N ALA A 61 -28.37 1.93 6.17
CA ALA A 61 -29.53 2.44 5.45
C ALA A 61 -29.18 3.51 4.41
N LEU A 62 -28.27 4.43 4.76
CA LEU A 62 -27.79 5.49 3.89
C LEU A 62 -26.35 5.87 4.27
N GLY A 63 -25.41 5.68 3.34
CA GLY A 63 -23.99 5.93 3.58
C GLY A 63 -23.18 6.13 2.32
N TYR A 64 -21.93 6.56 2.49
CA TYR A 64 -20.92 6.64 1.44
C TYR A 64 -19.51 6.50 2.04
N PHE A 65 -18.52 6.25 1.19
CA PHE A 65 -17.10 6.28 1.54
C PHE A 65 -16.39 7.43 0.87
N ARG A 66 -15.45 8.05 1.60
CA ARG A 66 -14.37 8.86 1.02
C ARG A 66 -13.09 8.02 1.01
N LEU A 67 -12.55 7.77 -0.18
CA LEU A 67 -11.32 7.03 -0.39
C LEU A 67 -10.23 8.00 -0.86
N THR A 68 -9.10 8.02 -0.16
CA THR A 68 -7.98 8.92 -0.45
C THR A 68 -6.66 8.17 -0.45
N GLY A 69 -5.75 8.52 -1.35
CA GLY A 69 -4.40 7.95 -1.41
C GLY A 69 -3.58 8.59 -2.52
N PRO A 70 -2.37 8.09 -2.80
CA PRO A 70 -1.56 8.57 -3.91
C PRO A 70 -2.32 8.46 -5.24
N ASN A 71 -2.57 9.59 -5.90
CA ASN A 71 -3.35 9.66 -7.16
C ASN A 71 -4.81 9.16 -7.03
N LEU A 72 -5.35 9.09 -5.80
CA LEU A 72 -6.71 8.66 -5.50
C LEU A 72 -7.41 9.69 -4.61
N ASN A 73 -8.53 10.22 -5.08
CA ASN A 73 -9.46 11.00 -4.28
C ASN A 73 -10.87 10.79 -4.84
N VAL A 74 -11.63 9.90 -4.21
CA VAL A 74 -12.94 9.48 -4.72
C VAL A 74 -13.95 9.45 -3.58
N THR A 75 -15.18 9.86 -3.87
CA THR A 75 -16.32 9.71 -2.97
C THR A 75 -17.34 8.84 -3.66
N THR A 76 -17.78 7.77 -2.99
CA THR A 76 -18.79 6.87 -3.56
C THR A 76 -20.16 7.55 -3.59
N PRO A 77 -21.11 7.10 -4.43
CA PRO A 77 -22.49 7.54 -4.34
C PRO A 77 -23.09 7.24 -2.97
N VAL A 78 -24.02 8.10 -2.55
CA VAL A 78 -24.85 7.88 -1.37
C VAL A 78 -25.90 6.80 -1.69
N LYS A 79 -25.87 5.70 -0.95
CA LYS A 79 -26.84 4.61 -1.12
C LYS A 79 -27.02 3.79 0.16
N ARG A 80 -27.92 2.82 0.11
CA ARG A 80 -27.96 1.71 1.08
C ARG A 80 -26.77 0.78 0.80
N TRP A 81 -26.12 0.32 1.85
CA TRP A 81 -25.03 -0.66 1.78
C TRP A 81 -25.41 -1.88 2.60
N ARG A 82 -25.20 -3.07 2.04
CA ARG A 82 -25.25 -4.31 2.82
C ARG A 82 -23.91 -4.55 3.50
N ALA A 83 -23.92 -5.25 4.64
CA ALA A 83 -22.71 -5.72 5.27
C ALA A 83 -21.86 -6.53 4.28
N GLY A 84 -20.58 -6.20 4.15
CA GLY A 84 -19.67 -6.86 3.20
C GLY A 84 -19.86 -6.44 1.73
N GLU A 85 -20.77 -5.52 1.42
CA GLU A 85 -20.88 -4.95 0.08
C GLU A 85 -19.70 -4.02 -0.21
N GLU A 86 -18.87 -4.41 -1.15
CA GLU A 86 -17.69 -3.65 -1.55
C GLU A 86 -18.03 -2.41 -2.37
N THR A 87 -17.19 -1.38 -2.24
CA THR A 87 -17.13 -0.32 -3.24
C THR A 87 -16.65 -0.87 -4.58
N GLN A 88 -16.74 -0.05 -5.62
CA GLN A 88 -15.94 -0.30 -6.81
C GLN A 88 -14.45 -0.40 -6.41
N HIS A 89 -13.71 -1.21 -7.15
CA HIS A 89 -12.25 -1.31 -7.03
C HIS A 89 -11.59 -0.16 -7.79
N TYR A 90 -10.69 0.55 -7.11
CA TYR A 90 -9.99 1.70 -7.67
C TYR A 90 -8.49 1.41 -7.80
N THR A 91 -8.03 1.23 -9.04
CA THR A 91 -6.60 1.03 -9.32
C THR A 91 -5.91 2.35 -9.64
N ARG A 92 -4.81 2.64 -8.95
CA ARG A 92 -3.99 3.84 -9.15
C ARG A 92 -2.50 3.52 -8.97
N PRO A 93 -1.60 4.23 -9.67
CA PRO A 93 -0.17 4.17 -9.40
C PRO A 93 0.15 4.92 -8.10
N GLY A 94 1.20 4.51 -7.39
CA GLY A 94 1.81 5.34 -6.34
C GLY A 94 2.26 4.58 -5.11
N ARG A 95 2.95 5.31 -4.22
CA ARG A 95 3.46 4.82 -2.94
C ARG A 95 3.01 5.74 -1.83
N GLY A 96 2.80 5.20 -0.63
CA GLY A 96 2.36 5.98 0.52
C GLY A 96 1.31 5.25 1.34
N GLN A 97 0.15 5.86 1.51
CA GLN A 97 -0.92 5.33 2.34
C GLN A 97 -2.27 5.59 1.69
N VAL A 98 -3.14 4.58 1.71
CA VAL A 98 -4.55 4.71 1.32
C VAL A 98 -5.39 4.76 2.57
N CYS A 99 -6.39 5.62 2.57
CA CYS A 99 -7.33 5.78 3.67
C CYS A 99 -8.77 5.69 3.18
N ALA A 100 -9.64 5.19 4.06
CA ALA A 100 -11.08 5.15 3.88
C ALA A 100 -11.77 5.79 5.08
N GLU A 101 -12.70 6.69 4.80
CA GLU A 101 -13.57 7.28 5.81
C GLU A 101 -15.05 7.02 5.42
N PRO A 102 -15.74 6.10 6.09
CA PRO A 102 -17.17 5.94 5.95
C PRO A 102 -17.97 7.07 6.61
N TRP A 103 -19.06 7.43 5.96
CA TRP A 103 -20.07 8.35 6.47
C TRP A 103 -21.45 7.70 6.41
N THR A 104 -22.24 7.86 7.46
CA THR A 104 -23.62 7.39 7.50
C THR A 104 -24.57 8.48 7.93
N TYR A 105 -25.82 8.40 7.48
CA TYR A 105 -26.86 9.36 7.83
C TYR A 105 -27.82 8.78 8.85
N HIS A 106 -27.90 9.40 10.03
CA HIS A 106 -28.90 9.06 11.05
C HIS A 106 -29.20 10.28 11.92
N SER A 107 -30.42 10.31 12.49
CA SER A 107 -30.91 11.44 13.30
C SER A 107 -30.84 12.80 12.59
N GLY A 108 -31.04 12.82 11.26
CA GLY A 108 -31.06 14.03 10.45
C GLY A 108 -29.68 14.61 10.10
N ARG A 109 -28.58 13.88 10.34
CA ARG A 109 -27.21 14.39 10.15
C ARG A 109 -26.28 13.31 9.59
N TRP A 110 -25.21 13.76 8.94
CA TRP A 110 -24.10 12.92 8.51
C TRP A 110 -23.08 12.74 9.62
N HIS A 111 -22.64 11.51 9.84
CA HIS A 111 -21.66 11.14 10.86
C HIS A 111 -20.51 10.37 10.21
N SER A 112 -19.28 10.79 10.47
CA SER A 112 -18.08 10.03 10.15
C SER A 112 -17.88 8.93 11.19
N HIS A 113 -17.49 7.73 10.77
CA HIS A 113 -17.09 6.65 11.69
C HIS A 113 -15.58 6.57 11.88
N GLY A 114 -14.87 7.67 11.57
CA GLY A 114 -13.42 7.72 11.63
C GLY A 114 -12.77 7.13 10.38
N MET A 115 -11.47 7.42 10.25
CA MET A 115 -10.70 7.06 9.08
C MET A 115 -9.78 5.88 9.38
N SER A 116 -9.80 4.84 8.56
CA SER A 116 -8.81 3.76 8.57
C SER A 116 -7.82 3.96 7.43
N CYS A 117 -6.54 3.65 7.67
CA CYS A 117 -5.50 3.83 6.67
C CYS A 117 -4.55 2.63 6.60
N VAL A 118 -4.22 2.18 5.39
CA VAL A 118 -3.31 1.08 5.10
C VAL A 118 -2.13 1.59 4.29
N ARG A 119 -0.92 1.19 4.69
CA ARG A 119 0.31 1.59 4.00
C ARG A 119 0.46 0.77 2.71
N LEU A 120 0.72 1.47 1.59
CA LEU A 120 1.09 0.90 0.30
C LEU A 120 2.53 0.44 0.30
#